data_AF-A0A661RXI7-F1
#
_entry.id   AF-A0A661RXI7-F1
#
_cell.length_a   1.000
_cell.length_b   1.000
_cell.length_c   1.000
_cell.angle_alpha   90.00
_cell.angle_beta   90.00
_cell.angle_gamma   90.00
#
_symmetry.space_group_name_H-M   'P 1'
#
loop_
_entity.id
_entity.type
_entity.pdbx_description
1 polymer ?
#
loop_
_entity_poly.entity_id
_entity_poly.type
_entity_poly.pdbx_seq_one_letter_code
_entity_poly.pdbx_strand_id
1 'polypeptide(L)'
;MKDNLTNLQRFRWRLHEIIFEADTKVGKLFDIILIVSIVSSVLVVMLDSVVALRNLYGGYFYGLEWGFTLLFTIEYILRLL
;
A
#
# COMPACT_ATOMS: atom_id res chain seq x y z
N MET A 1 16.90 44.48 -20.19
CA MET A 1 15.67 43.65 -20.30
C MET A 1 16.05 42.17 -20.46
N LYS A 2 16.74 41.55 -19.46
CA LYS A 2 17.16 40.13 -19.54
C LYS A 2 17.35 39.44 -18.17
N ASP A 3 16.72 39.97 -17.11
CA ASP A 3 16.91 39.49 -15.72
C ASP A 3 15.75 38.67 -15.15
N ASN A 4 14.70 38.39 -15.92
CA ASN A 4 13.51 37.66 -15.43
C ASN A 4 13.46 36.17 -15.83
N LEU A 5 14.52 35.62 -16.41
CA LEU A 5 14.54 34.21 -16.90
C LEU A 5 15.12 33.20 -15.90
N THR A 6 15.63 33.64 -14.75
CA THR A 6 16.25 32.79 -13.72
C THR A 6 15.32 32.39 -12.57
N ASN A 7 14.24 33.16 -12.33
CA ASN A 7 13.30 32.85 -11.24
C ASN A 7 12.35 31.66 -11.57
N LEU A 8 11.92 31.54 -12.82
CA LEU A 8 11.03 30.46 -13.24
C LEU A 8 11.71 29.09 -13.18
N GLN A 9 13.01 29.00 -13.48
CA GLN A 9 13.74 27.74 -13.37
C GLN A 9 13.93 27.29 -11.90
N ARG A 10 14.17 28.23 -10.98
CA ARG A 10 14.32 27.94 -9.55
C ARG A 10 13.01 27.44 -8.91
N PHE A 11 11.86 27.97 -9.35
CA PHE A 11 10.55 27.46 -8.95
C PHE A 11 10.24 26.08 -9.53
N ARG A 12 10.60 25.83 -10.80
CA ARG A 12 10.38 24.51 -11.43
C ARG A 12 11.20 23.39 -10.79
N TRP A 13 12.41 23.67 -10.30
CA TRP A 13 13.20 22.69 -9.55
C TRP A 13 12.63 22.39 -8.17
N ARG A 14 12.17 23.39 -7.42
CA ARG A 14 11.47 23.17 -6.13
C ARG A 14 10.15 22.42 -6.30
N LEU A 15 9.40 22.69 -7.37
CA LEU A 15 8.17 21.96 -7.68
C LEU A 15 8.48 20.52 -8.13
N HIS A 16 9.56 20.30 -8.89
CA HIS A 16 10.02 18.95 -9.16
C HIS A 16 10.44 18.25 -7.87
N GLU A 17 11.16 18.89 -6.96
CA GLU A 17 11.55 18.29 -5.68
C GLU A 17 10.32 17.89 -4.85
N ILE A 18 9.29 18.73 -4.74
CA ILE A 18 8.06 18.41 -4.00
C ILE A 18 7.22 17.32 -4.69
N ILE A 19 7.12 17.34 -6.02
CA ILE A 19 6.35 16.33 -6.78
C ILE A 19 7.12 14.99 -6.87
N PHE A 20 8.44 15.04 -6.94
CA PHE A 20 9.31 13.86 -7.06
C PHE A 20 9.71 13.30 -5.68
N GLU A 21 9.52 14.07 -4.61
CA GLU A 21 9.54 13.58 -3.22
C GLU A 21 8.15 13.09 -2.77
N ALA A 22 7.07 13.46 -3.45
CA ALA A 22 5.80 12.71 -3.42
C ALA A 22 5.88 11.40 -4.24
N ASP A 23 6.74 11.33 -5.25
CA ASP A 23 7.20 10.09 -5.92
C ASP A 23 8.36 9.42 -5.13
N THR A 24 8.29 9.47 -3.80
CA THR A 24 9.31 8.92 -2.93
C THR A 24 9.41 7.40 -3.10
N LYS A 25 10.63 6.86 -2.95
CA LYS A 25 10.88 5.40 -2.80
C LYS A 25 9.96 4.75 -1.76
N VAL A 26 9.46 5.54 -0.81
CA VAL A 26 8.47 5.17 0.21
C VAL A 26 7.13 4.80 -0.41
N GLY A 27 6.59 5.59 -1.35
CA GLY A 27 5.36 5.27 -2.08
C GLY A 27 5.51 3.98 -2.90
N LYS A 28 6.66 3.78 -3.54
CA LYS A 28 6.96 2.54 -4.27
C LYS A 28 7.09 1.32 -3.37
N LEU A 29 7.72 1.46 -2.20
CA LEU A 29 7.83 0.38 -1.21
C LEU A 29 6.48 0.06 -0.59
N PHE A 30 5.65 1.07 -0.34
CA PHE A 30 4.28 0.92 0.13
C PHE A 30 3.46 0.10 -0.86
N ASP A 31 3.50 0.44 -2.15
CA ASP A 31 2.76 -0.28 -3.20
C ASP A 31 3.20 -1.76 -3.32
N ILE A 32 4.50 -2.05 -3.14
CA ILE A 32 5.02 -3.42 -3.08
C ILE A 32 4.51 -4.17 -1.85
N ILE A 33 4.56 -3.55 -0.66
CA ILE A 33 4.03 -4.15 0.59
C ILE A 33 2.53 -4.42 0.44
N LEU A 34 1.80 -3.52 -0.20
CA LEU A 34 0.38 -3.61 -0.51
C LEU A 34 0.07 -4.85 -1.36
N ILE A 35 0.76 -4.98 -2.49
CA ILE A 35 0.58 -6.10 -3.42
C ILE A 35 0.91 -7.42 -2.72
N VAL A 36 2.01 -7.48 -1.97
CA VAL A 36 2.38 -8.68 -1.19
C VAL A 36 1.31 -9.01 -0.15
N SER A 37 0.74 -8.00 0.51
CA SER A 37 -0.32 -8.18 1.51
C SER A 37 -1.61 -8.72 0.88
N ILE A 38 -2.01 -8.18 -0.29
CA ILE A 38 -3.15 -8.67 -1.07
C ILE A 38 -2.96 -10.15 -1.44
N VAL A 39 -1.82 -10.49 -2.04
CA VAL A 39 -1.54 -11.87 -2.45
C VAL A 39 -1.51 -12.82 -1.24
N SER A 40 -0.85 -12.41 -0.14
CA SER A 40 -0.78 -13.22 1.08
C SER A 40 -2.17 -13.45 1.68
N SER A 41 -3.04 -12.44 1.70
CA SER A 41 -4.42 -12.59 2.18
C SER A 41 -5.19 -13.60 1.34
N VAL A 42 -5.16 -13.46 0.01
CA VAL A 42 -5.87 -14.36 -0.89
C VAL A 42 -5.37 -15.80 -0.71
N LEU A 43 -4.06 -16.01 -0.54
CA LEU A 43 -3.50 -17.33 -0.27
C LEU A 43 -4.02 -17.91 1.06
N VAL A 44 -4.08 -17.12 2.13
CA VAL A 44 -4.60 -17.60 3.42
C VAL A 44 -6.08 -17.93 3.34
N VAL A 45 -6.88 -17.10 2.68
CA VAL A 45 -8.32 -17.37 2.46
C VAL A 45 -8.53 -18.59 1.57
N MET A 46 -7.70 -18.78 0.54
CA MET A 46 -7.74 -19.99 -0.31
C MET A 46 -7.36 -21.25 0.46
N LEU A 47 -6.37 -21.17 1.36
CA LEU A 47 -6.00 -22.26 2.27
C LEU A 47 -7.11 -22.57 3.27
N ASP A 48 -7.83 -21.57 3.79
CA ASP A 48 -9.01 -21.78 4.63
C ASP A 48 -10.18 -22.44 3.87
N SER A 49 -10.32 -22.14 2.58
CA SER A 49 -11.35 -22.75 1.73
C SER A 49 -11.19 -24.28 1.62
N VAL A 50 -10.00 -24.81 1.89
CA VAL A 50 -9.74 -26.26 1.95
C VAL A 50 -10.34 -26.83 3.23
N VAL A 51 -11.49 -27.50 3.07
CA VAL A 51 -12.30 -28.14 4.13
C VAL A 51 -11.47 -29.04 5.07
N ALA A 52 -10.39 -29.66 4.59
CA ALA A 52 -9.51 -30.51 5.39
C ALA A 52 -8.77 -29.74 6.51
N LEU A 53 -8.40 -28.47 6.29
CA LEU A 53 -7.76 -27.64 7.31
C LEU A 53 -8.78 -26.96 8.23
N ARG A 54 -9.96 -26.59 7.71
CA ARG A 54 -11.02 -25.93 8.47
C ARG A 54 -11.58 -26.79 9.61
N ASN A 55 -11.63 -28.10 9.44
CA ASN A 55 -12.11 -29.01 10.49
C ASN A 55 -11.17 -29.12 11.71
N LEU A 56 -9.88 -28.81 11.55
CA LEU A 56 -8.89 -28.84 12.63
C LEU A 56 -8.55 -27.44 13.18
N TYR A 57 -8.62 -26.40 12.34
CA TYR A 57 -8.13 -25.05 12.65
C TYR A 57 -9.16 -23.93 12.41
N GLY A 58 -10.44 -24.23 12.20
CA GLY A 58 -11.45 -23.23 11.81
C GLY A 58 -11.52 -21.98 12.71
N GLY A 59 -11.26 -22.12 14.01
CA GLY A 59 -11.18 -20.96 14.92
C GLY A 59 -9.99 -20.03 14.65
N TYR A 60 -8.83 -20.59 14.30
CA TYR A 60 -7.63 -19.81 13.94
C TYR A 60 -7.80 -19.11 12.60
N PHE A 61 -8.43 -19.77 11.63
CA PHE A 61 -8.71 -19.17 10.33
C PHE A 61 -9.72 -18.01 10.41
N TYR A 62 -10.76 -18.12 11.23
CA TYR A 62 -11.70 -17.02 11.46
C TYR A 62 -11.02 -15.77 12.05
N GLY A 63 -10.07 -15.97 12.97
CA GLY A 63 -9.26 -14.89 13.52
C GLY A 63 -8.33 -14.25 12.48
N LEU A 64 -7.72 -15.07 11.60
CA LEU A 64 -6.90 -14.57 10.50
C LEU A 64 -7.72 -13.78 9.48
N GLU A 65 -8.91 -14.26 9.12
CA GLU A 65 -9.82 -13.60 8.19
C GLU A 65 -10.23 -12.21 8.69
N TRP A 66 -10.57 -12.11 9.98
CA TRP A 66 -10.82 -10.82 10.64
C TRP A 66 -9.58 -9.93 10.68
N GLY A 67 -8.40 -10.49 10.95
CA GLY A 67 -7.13 -9.77 10.92
C GLY A 67 -6.81 -9.18 9.55
N PHE A 68 -6.98 -9.95 8.48
CA PHE A 68 -6.79 -9.48 7.10
C PHE A 68 -7.82 -8.42 6.73
N THR A 69 -9.08 -8.61 7.09
CA THR A 69 -10.15 -7.62 6.83
C THR A 69 -9.82 -6.28 7.48
N LEU A 70 -9.35 -6.30 8.73
CA LEU A 70 -8.94 -5.09 9.43
C LEU A 70 -7.69 -4.44 8.81
N LEU A 71 -6.71 -5.25 8.41
CA LEU A 71 -5.47 -4.80 7.77
C LEU A 71 -5.74 -4.10 6.43
N PHE A 72 -6.59 -4.67 5.57
CA PHE A 72 -7.00 -4.01 4.32
C PHE A 72 -7.82 -2.76 4.57
N THR A 73 -8.65 -2.74 5.62
CA THR A 73 -9.43 -1.55 5.97
C THR A 73 -8.50 -0.38 6.33
N ILE A 74 -7.45 -0.64 7.12
CA ILE A 74 -6.44 0.37 7.49
C ILE A 74 -5.64 0.81 6.26
N GLU A 75 -5.18 -0.14 5.43
CA GLU A 75 -4.49 0.17 4.18
C GLU A 75 -5.36 1.06 3.26
N TYR A 76 -6.62 0.69 3.08
CA TYR A 76 -7.57 1.44 2.25
C TYR A 76 -7.73 2.89 2.73
N ILE A 77 -7.79 3.11 4.06
CA ILE A 77 -7.83 4.47 4.64
C ILE A 77 -6.53 5.21 4.37
N LEU A 78 -5.38 4.55 4.50
CA LEU A 78 -4.06 5.13 4.25
C LEU A 78 -3.87 5.53 2.77
N ARG A 79 -4.51 4.81 1.85
CA ARG A 79 -4.53 5.14 0.41
C ARG A 79 -5.47 6.32 0.09
N LEU A 80 -6.51 6.52 0.89
CA LEU A 80 -7.48 7.60 0.69
C LEU A 80 -6.95 8.95 1.20
N LEU A 81 -6.04 8.95 2.18
CA LEU A 81 -5.50 10.12 2.86
C LEU A 81 -4.22 10.64 2.19
#